data_AF-A0A1B6H751-F1
#
_entry.id   AF-A0A1B6H751-F1
#
_cell.length_a   1.000
_cell.length_b   1.000
_cell.length_c   1.000
_cell.angle_alpha   90.00
_cell.angle_beta   90.00
_cell.angle_gamma   90.00
#
_symmetry.space_group_name_H-M   'P 1'
#
loop_
_entity.id
_entity.type
_entity.pdbx_description
1 polymer ?
#
loop_
_entity_poly.entity_id
_entity_poly.type
_entity_poly.pdbx_seq_one_letter_code
_entity_poly.pdbx_strand_id
1 'polypeptide(L)'
;SSTLEPLAVAQRSIMKVILMKNRRYPTELLFERFPVLNIRQLFIKSLLIYIRNNKNTMFQESSHTYLTRNRVNFGFDIPRPAHTLEINNSFYLAHQLYRNLPTDVLQAEGGGAAAYKR
;
A
#
# COMPACT_ATOMS: atom_id res chain seq x y z
N SER A 1 15.03 -16.09 10.54
CA SER A 1 13.61 -16.35 10.28
C SER A 1 12.83 -15.06 10.41
N SER A 2 12.13 -14.62 9.36
CA SER A 2 11.35 -13.37 9.39
C SER A 2 10.10 -13.56 10.25
N THR A 3 9.72 -12.57 11.05
CA THR A 3 8.51 -12.61 11.91
C THR A 3 7.21 -12.92 11.17
N LEU A 4 7.17 -12.71 9.85
CA LEU A 4 6.03 -12.98 8.97
C LEU A 4 5.94 -14.42 8.46
N GLU A 5 7.00 -15.21 8.62
CA GLU A 5 7.05 -16.59 8.11
C GLU A 5 5.96 -17.50 8.71
N PRO A 6 5.68 -17.47 10.03
CA PRO A 6 4.63 -18.30 10.63
C PRO A 6 3.25 -18.03 10.01
N LEU A 7 2.95 -16.75 9.74
CA LEU A 7 1.69 -16.36 9.11
C LEU A 7 1.60 -16.90 7.67
N ALA A 8 2.70 -16.87 6.92
CA ALA A 8 2.77 -17.42 5.56
C ALA A 8 2.63 -18.95 5.54
N VAL A 9 3.15 -19.64 6.55
CA VAL A 9 2.93 -21.08 6.72
C VAL A 9 1.46 -21.35 7.06
N ALA A 10 0.84 -20.57 7.95
CA ALA A 10 -0.57 -20.69 8.31
C ALA A 10 -1.49 -20.48 7.10
N GLN A 11 -1.30 -19.40 6.32
CA GLN A 11 -2.08 -19.13 5.12
C GLN A 11 -2.02 -20.30 4.13
N ARG A 12 -0.81 -20.79 3.82
CA ARG A 12 -0.63 -21.93 2.92
C ARG A 12 -1.27 -23.21 3.45
N SER A 13 -1.24 -23.42 4.76
CA SER A 13 -1.86 -24.59 5.39
C SER A 13 -3.38 -24.55 5.26
N ILE A 14 -4.00 -23.39 5.55
CA ILE A 14 -5.44 -23.18 5.38
C ILE A 14 -5.87 -23.41 3.93
N MET A 15 -5.14 -22.82 2.97
CA MET A 15 -5.40 -23.02 1.54
C MET A 15 -5.29 -24.50 1.12
N LYS A 16 -4.31 -25.25 1.64
CA LYS A 16 -4.18 -26.70 1.37
C LYS A 16 -5.38 -27.48 1.89
N VAL A 17 -5.89 -27.13 3.08
CA VAL A 17 -7.10 -27.75 3.64
C VAL A 17 -8.31 -27.45 2.77
N ILE A 18 -8.53 -26.18 2.39
CA ILE A 18 -9.65 -25.76 1.54
C ILE A 18 -9.63 -26.49 0.19
N LEU A 19 -8.46 -26.61 -0.44
CA LEU A 19 -8.28 -27.27 -1.74
C LEU A 19 -8.15 -28.79 -1.64
N MET A 20 -8.24 -29.36 -0.44
CA MET A 20 -8.03 -30.78 -0.14
C MET A 20 -6.71 -31.32 -0.73
N LYS A 21 -5.62 -30.56 -0.59
CA LYS A 21 -4.28 -30.93 -1.09
C LYS A 21 -3.39 -31.47 0.02
N ASN A 22 -2.46 -32.35 -0.37
CA ASN A 22 -1.47 -32.92 0.53
C ASN A 22 -0.55 -31.83 1.12
N ARG A 23 0.00 -32.07 2.31
CA ARG A 23 0.92 -31.17 3.02
C ARG A 23 2.13 -30.74 2.17
N ARG A 24 2.64 -31.64 1.31
CA ARG A 24 3.80 -31.37 0.42
C ARG A 24 3.44 -30.69 -0.91
N TYR A 25 2.18 -30.31 -1.10
CA TYR A 25 1.76 -29.63 -2.33
C TYR A 25 2.54 -28.31 -2.53
N PRO A 26 3.05 -28.04 -3.76
CA PRO A 26 3.87 -26.87 -4.05
C PRO A 26 3.08 -25.57 -3.86
N THR A 27 3.79 -24.52 -3.44
CA THR A 27 3.18 -23.23 -3.09
C THR A 27 2.76 -22.44 -4.33
N GLU A 28 3.52 -22.49 -5.42
CA GLU A 28 3.21 -21.77 -6.66
C GLU A 28 1.85 -22.21 -7.23
N LEU A 29 1.66 -23.52 -7.40
CA LEU A 29 0.40 -24.09 -7.91
C LEU A 29 -0.80 -23.81 -6.99
N LEU A 30 -0.55 -23.58 -5.69
CA LEU A 30 -1.58 -23.30 -4.71
C LEU A 30 -2.18 -21.90 -4.91
N PHE A 31 -1.33 -20.89 -5.17
CA PHE A 31 -1.78 -19.53 -5.47
C PHE A 31 -2.30 -19.37 -6.90
N GLU A 32 -1.82 -20.18 -7.84
CA GLU A 32 -2.38 -20.23 -9.20
C GLU A 32 -3.83 -20.74 -9.19
N ARG A 33 -4.12 -21.79 -8.40
CA ARG A 33 -5.46 -22.38 -8.31
C ARG A 33 -6.42 -21.65 -7.38
N PHE A 34 -5.90 -20.96 -6.38
CA PHE A 34 -6.70 -20.20 -5.42
C PHE A 34 -6.21 -18.76 -5.46
N PRO A 35 -6.84 -17.89 -6.28
CA PRO A 35 -6.38 -16.52 -6.54
C PRO A 35 -6.68 -15.62 -5.34
N VAL A 36 -5.98 -15.87 -4.24
CA VAL A 36 -6.02 -15.07 -3.02
C VAL A 36 -4.76 -14.25 -2.89
N LEU A 37 -4.92 -13.13 -2.20
CA LEU A 37 -3.81 -12.22 -1.92
C LEU A 37 -2.83 -12.87 -0.95
N ASN A 38 -1.54 -12.77 -1.26
CA ASN A 38 -0.45 -13.08 -0.35
C ASN A 38 -0.49 -12.14 0.86
N ILE A 39 0.12 -12.54 1.99
CA ILE A 39 0.22 -11.69 3.20
C ILE A 39 0.76 -10.29 2.90
N ARG A 40 1.79 -10.17 2.06
CA ARG A 40 2.34 -8.85 1.68
C ARG A 40 1.30 -8.00 0.93
N GLN A 41 0.53 -8.62 0.03
CA GLN A 41 -0.53 -7.96 -0.71
C GLN A 41 -1.72 -7.61 0.20
N LEU A 42 -2.05 -8.47 1.17
CA LEU A 42 -3.06 -8.18 2.19
C LEU A 42 -2.66 -6.99 3.06
N PHE A 43 -1.39 -6.92 3.47
CA PHE A 43 -0.85 -5.77 4.20
C PHE A 43 -0.98 -4.48 3.37
N ILE A 44 -0.52 -4.50 2.12
CA ILE A 44 -0.67 -3.36 1.18
C ILE A 44 -2.14 -2.96 1.03
N LYS A 45 -3.05 -3.92 0.82
CA LYS A 45 -4.49 -3.66 0.70
C LYS A 45 -5.05 -3.03 1.99
N SER A 46 -4.64 -3.53 3.16
CA SER A 46 -5.09 -2.97 4.44
C SER A 46 -4.61 -1.53 4.65
N LEU A 47 -3.36 -1.23 4.27
CA LEU A 47 -2.84 0.14 4.28
C LEU A 47 -3.58 1.05 3.30
N LEU A 48 -3.89 0.56 2.10
CA LEU A 48 -4.67 1.33 1.12
C LEU A 48 -6.08 1.66 1.62
N ILE A 49 -6.76 0.70 2.27
CA ILE A 49 -8.06 0.93 2.89
C ILE A 49 -7.93 1.95 4.03
N TYR A 50 -6.90 1.82 4.87
CA TYR A 50 -6.63 2.76 5.95
C TYR A 50 -6.40 4.19 5.43
N ILE A 51 -5.57 4.34 4.39
CA ILE A 51 -5.32 5.61 3.70
C ILE A 51 -6.62 6.19 3.18
N ARG A 52 -7.44 5.40 2.46
CA ARG A 52 -8.72 5.85 1.91
C ARG A 52 -9.64 6.40 3.01
N ASN A 53 -9.74 5.69 4.13
CA ASN A 53 -10.63 6.06 5.22
C ASN A 53 -10.13 7.28 6.02
N ASN A 54 -8.82 7.53 6.06
CA ASN A 54 -8.20 8.57 6.90
C ASN A 54 -7.44 9.63 6.10
N LYS A 55 -7.69 9.74 4.79
CA LYS A 55 -6.95 10.61 3.87
C LYS A 55 -6.86 12.06 4.36
N ASN A 56 -7.98 12.63 4.78
CA ASN A 56 -8.07 14.04 5.18
C ASN A 56 -7.30 14.35 6.46
N THR A 57 -7.13 13.36 7.34
CA THR A 57 -6.39 13.51 8.60
C THR A 57 -4.91 13.24 8.42
N MET A 58 -4.58 12.28 7.54
CA MET A 58 -3.22 11.79 7.36
C MET A 58 -2.39 12.67 6.43
N PHE A 59 -3.01 13.24 5.39
CA PHE A 59 -2.31 14.06 4.40
C PHE A 59 -2.71 15.53 4.58
N GLN A 60 -1.74 16.35 4.98
CA GLN A 60 -1.95 17.79 5.03
C GLN A 60 -1.74 18.37 3.63
N GLU A 61 -2.74 19.12 3.14
CA GLU A 61 -2.59 19.85 1.89
C GLU A 61 -1.51 20.93 2.04
N SER A 62 -0.56 20.95 1.12
CA SER A 62 0.50 21.94 1.12
C SER A 62 -0.03 23.27 0.56
N SER A 63 -0.54 24.14 1.44
CA SER A 63 -0.97 25.49 1.06
C SER A 63 0.24 26.41 0.90
N HIS A 64 0.84 26.43 -0.29
CA HIS A 64 1.87 27.41 -0.64
C HIS A 64 1.25 28.56 -1.44
N THR A 65 1.41 29.79 -0.96
CA THR A 65 1.01 31.01 -1.67
C THR A 65 1.73 31.17 -3.02
N TYR A 66 2.94 30.61 -3.14
CA TYR A 66 3.79 30.75 -4.32
C TYR A 66 3.84 29.46 -5.16
N LEU A 67 3.75 29.61 -6.49
CA LEU A 67 3.93 28.53 -7.45
C LEU A 67 5.41 28.11 -7.50
N THR A 68 5.79 27.10 -6.72
CA THR A 68 7.13 26.52 -6.81
C THR A 68 7.14 25.37 -7.84
N ARG A 69 8.29 25.15 -8.48
CA ARG A 69 8.49 24.09 -9.49
C ARG A 69 8.15 22.67 -8.98
N ASN A 70 8.18 22.48 -7.65
CA ASN A 70 7.83 21.23 -6.98
C ASN A 70 6.31 21.04 -6.73
N ARG A 71 5.48 22.08 -6.96
CA ARG A 71 4.02 22.01 -6.78
C ARG A 71 3.35 20.96 -7.67
N VAL A 72 3.96 20.62 -8.80
CA VAL A 72 3.38 19.73 -9.82
C VAL A 72 3.27 18.28 -9.33
N ASN A 73 4.09 17.87 -8.36
CA ASN A 73 4.19 16.44 -8.06
C ASN A 73 3.14 15.93 -7.07
N PHE A 74 2.87 16.55 -5.92
CA PHE A 74 1.78 16.11 -5.03
C PHE A 74 1.36 17.26 -4.12
N GLY A 75 0.06 17.57 -4.06
CA GLY A 75 -0.51 18.63 -3.21
C GLY A 75 -0.54 18.31 -1.72
N PHE A 76 0.20 17.30 -1.27
CA PHE A 76 0.27 16.88 0.13
C PHE A 76 1.71 16.94 0.62
N ASP A 77 1.89 17.36 1.87
CA ASP A 77 3.19 17.30 2.52
C ASP A 77 3.53 15.85 2.88
N ILE A 78 4.77 15.43 2.61
CA ILE A 78 5.25 14.07 2.87
C ILE A 78 6.40 14.19 3.88
N PRO A 79 6.27 13.58 5.06
CA PRO A 79 7.32 13.63 6.06
C PRO A 79 8.56 12.88 5.56
N ARG A 80 9.73 13.51 5.72
CA ARG A 80 11.01 12.90 5.37
C ARG A 80 11.49 12.06 6.55
N PRO A 81 11.64 10.73 6.42
CA PRO A 81 12.16 9.93 7.49
C PRO A 81 13.62 10.35 7.76
N ALA A 82 13.90 10.70 9.01
CA ALA A 82 15.25 11.04 9.48
C ALA A 82 16.00 9.77 9.92
N HIS A 83 15.27 8.74 10.34
CA HIS A 83 15.85 7.53 10.93
C HIS A 83 15.36 6.25 10.24
N THR A 84 16.22 5.23 10.22
CA THR A 84 15.91 3.92 9.61
C THR A 84 14.70 3.22 10.25
N LEU A 85 14.45 3.47 11.54
CA LEU A 85 13.28 2.92 12.25
C LEU A 85 11.96 3.45 11.69
N GLU A 86 11.96 4.67 11.15
CA GLU A 86 10.78 5.33 10.58
C GLU A 86 10.43 4.74 9.21
N ILE A 87 11.42 4.21 8.49
CA ILE A 87 11.23 3.58 7.16
C ILE A 87 10.30 2.36 7.26
N ASN A 88 10.35 1.63 8.37
CA ASN A 88 9.51 0.45 8.60
C ASN A 88 8.15 0.77 9.23
N ASN A 89 7.90 2.04 9.57
CA ASN A 89 6.62 2.43 10.16
C ASN A 89 5.54 2.50 9.07
N SER A 90 4.42 1.83 9.35
CA SER A 90 3.22 1.81 8.52
C SER A 90 2.77 3.19 8.04
N PHE A 91 2.96 4.24 8.85
CA PHE A 91 2.62 5.61 8.52
C PHE A 91 3.43 6.16 7.33
N TYR A 92 4.76 5.98 7.37
CA TYR A 92 5.64 6.41 6.27
C TYR A 92 5.46 5.54 5.03
N LEU A 93 5.31 4.22 5.23
CA LEU A 93 5.02 3.30 4.14
C LEU A 93 3.72 3.67 3.43
N ALA A 94 2.69 4.10 4.17
CA ALA A 94 1.44 4.56 3.59
C ALA A 94 1.63 5.81 2.71
N HIS A 95 2.41 6.80 3.15
CA HIS A 95 2.73 7.97 2.31
C HIS A 95 3.52 7.58 1.05
N GLN A 96 4.51 6.69 1.18
CA GLN A 96 5.30 6.22 0.05
C GLN A 96 4.45 5.42 -0.95
N LEU A 97 3.53 4.60 -0.43
CA LEU A 97 2.63 3.79 -1.24
C LEU A 97 1.64 4.68 -2.00
N TYR A 98 1.06 5.68 -1.33
CA TYR A 98 0.15 6.65 -1.95
C TYR A 98 0.82 7.42 -3.09
N ARG A 99 2.07 7.85 -2.90
CA ARG A 99 2.86 8.52 -3.93
C ARG A 99 3.10 7.67 -5.18
N ASN A 100 3.21 6.35 -5.01
CA ASN A 100 3.50 5.41 -6.09
C ASN A 100 2.22 4.87 -6.76
N LEU A 101 1.04 5.36 -6.38
CA LEU A 101 -0.21 4.96 -7.03
C LEU A 101 -0.26 5.48 -8.48
N PRO A 102 -0.88 4.72 -9.41
CA PRO A 102 -1.12 5.19 -10.77
C PRO A 102 -1.92 6.49 -10.76
N THR A 103 -1.58 7.41 -11.66
CA THR A 103 -2.25 8.72 -11.74
C THR A 103 -3.74 8.60 -12.03
N ASP A 104 -4.17 7.53 -12.70
CA ASP A 104 -5.57 7.29 -13.04
C ASP A 104 -6.42 7.03 -11.79
N VAL A 105 -5.88 6.26 -10.84
CA VAL A 105 -6.52 5.97 -9.54
C VAL A 105 -6.56 7.24 -8.69
N LEU A 106 -5.49 8.02 -8.72
CA LEU A 106 -5.40 9.28 -8.00
C LEU A 106 -6.37 10.34 -8.54
N GLN A 107 -6.53 10.44 -9.86
CA GLN A 107 -7.48 11.35 -10.51
C GLN A 107 -8.95 10.99 -10.21
N ALA A 108 -9.28 9.69 -10.20
CA ALA A 108 -10.62 9.23 -9.83
C ALA A 108 -11.01 9.63 -8.39
N GLU A 109 -10.04 9.70 -7.48
CA GLU A 109 -10.21 10.11 -6.08
C GLU A 109 -10.03 11.64 -5.87
N GLY A 110 -10.02 12.43 -6.95
CA GLY A 110 -9.86 13.90 -6.92
C GLY A 110 -8.45 14.38 -6.56
N GLY A 111 -7.47 13.47 -6.46
CA GLY A 111 -6.08 13.75 -6.10
C GLY A 111 -5.14 13.68 -7.29
N GLY A 112 -5.47 14.29 -8.43
CA GLY A 112 -4.60 14.31 -9.59
C GLY A 112 -4.16 15.73 -9.94
N ALA A 113 -2.87 15.93 -10.24
CA ALA A 113 -2.34 17.18 -10.80
C ALA A 113 -3.09 17.65 -12.07
N ALA A 114 -3.80 16.74 -12.75
CA ALA A 114 -4.66 17.04 -13.89
C ALA A 114 -5.93 17.86 -13.54
N ALA A 115 -6.35 17.89 -12.27
CA ALA A 115 -7.43 18.78 -11.81
C ALA A 115 -6.99 20.25 -11.72
N TYR A 116 -5.67 20.53 -11.83
CA TYR A 116 -5.09 21.88 -11.82
C TYR A 116 -4.71 22.37 -13.23
N LYS A 117 -5.56 22.08 -14.22
CA LYS A 117 -5.63 22.89 -15.45
C LYS A 117 -6.94 23.66 -15.45
N ARG A 118 -6.92 24.87 -14.90
CA ARG A 118 -7.60 26.06 -15.42
C ARG A 118 -7.09 27.30 -14.70
#